data_AF-A0A0S4QEW6-F1
#
_entry.id   AF-A0A0S4QEW6-F1
#
_cell.length_a   1.000
_cell.length_b   1.000
_cell.length_c   1.000
_cell.angle_alpha   90.00
_cell.angle_beta   90.00
_cell.angle_gamma   90.00
#
_symmetry.space_group_name_H-M   'P 1'
#
loop_
_entity.id
_entity.type
_entity.pdbx_description
1 polymer ?
#
loop_
_entity_poly.entity_id
_entity_poly.type
_entity_poly.pdbx_seq_one_letter_code
_entity_poly.pdbx_strand_id
1 'polypeptide(L)'
;MSPLCRPSRSPSPRRHVRTRDDGATNGPWAPWSTDDIQASVDVVSVAYEEVPFSELLHHPAATARRLDEVRALRLRRRGATDLALMRVDQMERDSVVVDFATSMLAGLIRTGNTAALRQALPDALPWTIFLPPEDVDTFFTELIETARGAMALNTLAPIAALLSQWRHSAEIHADPDLYTMLTREPDGDLGPVPRPSGTSGASGPTGSTGASGARGG
;
A
#
# COMPACT_ATOMS: atom_id res chain seq x y z
N MET A 1 62.62 -10.90 67.52
CA MET A 1 62.83 -9.75 66.61
C MET A 1 61.49 -9.36 66.02
N SER A 2 60.96 -8.20 66.42
CA SER A 2 59.86 -7.49 65.73
C SER A 2 60.36 -6.93 64.39
N PRO A 3 59.50 -6.58 63.42
CA PRO A 3 58.83 -5.27 63.42
C PRO A 3 57.33 -5.33 63.03
N LEU A 4 56.44 -4.65 63.73
CA LEU A 4 55.89 -3.29 63.48
C LEU A 4 54.64 -3.24 62.56
N CYS A 5 53.53 -2.90 63.21
CA CYS A 5 52.56 -1.85 62.85
C CYS A 5 51.98 -1.77 61.43
N ARG A 6 50.67 -2.06 61.30
CA ARG A 6 49.61 -1.02 61.15
C ARG A 6 48.21 -1.64 61.22
N PRO A 7 47.28 -1.11 62.03
CA PRO A 7 45.85 -1.32 61.84
C PRO A 7 45.26 -0.12 61.07
N SER A 8 44.38 -0.38 60.11
CA SER A 8 43.49 0.67 59.58
C SER A 8 42.05 0.16 59.61
N ARG A 9 41.28 0.79 60.49
CA ARG A 9 39.82 0.70 60.57
C ARG A 9 39.22 1.38 59.35
N SER A 10 38.29 0.72 58.67
CA SER A 10 37.25 1.38 57.90
C SER A 10 35.90 1.11 58.57
N PRO A 11 35.20 2.13 59.07
CA PRO A 11 33.82 2.00 59.47
C PRO A 11 32.91 2.15 58.26
N SER A 12 31.96 1.22 58.09
CA SER A 12 30.82 1.39 57.19
C SER A 12 29.91 2.51 57.69
N PRO A 13 29.51 3.46 56.84
CA PRO A 13 28.29 4.22 57.07
C PRO A 13 27.19 3.75 56.10
N ARG A 14 26.00 3.58 56.69
CA ARG A 14 24.71 3.31 56.06
C ARG A 14 24.54 4.15 54.78
N ARG A 15 24.27 3.50 53.65
CA ARG A 15 23.79 4.18 52.45
C ARG A 15 22.26 4.17 52.46
N HIS A 16 21.71 5.37 52.58
CA HIS A 16 20.31 5.68 52.34
C HIS A 16 19.87 5.11 50.99
N VAL A 17 18.75 4.38 51.01
CA VAL A 17 17.95 4.11 49.81
C VAL A 17 17.46 5.47 49.31
N ARG A 18 18.05 5.91 48.21
CA ARG A 18 17.56 7.02 47.39
C ARG A 18 16.93 6.37 46.18
N THR A 19 15.60 6.29 46.17
CA THR A 19 14.83 6.05 44.95
C THR A 19 15.17 7.18 43.98
N ARG A 20 15.95 6.87 42.96
CA ARG A 20 16.25 7.77 41.86
C ARG A 20 15.17 7.52 40.81
N ASP A 21 14.35 8.54 40.59
CA ASP A 21 13.58 8.71 39.36
C ASP A 21 14.55 8.64 38.18
N ASP A 22 14.50 7.53 37.45
CA ASP A 22 15.17 7.41 36.16
C ASP A 22 14.26 8.07 35.12
N GLY A 23 14.43 9.38 35.01
CA GLY A 23 13.93 10.16 33.88
C GLY A 23 14.52 9.58 32.60
N ALA A 24 13.63 9.09 31.73
CA ALA A 24 13.93 8.61 30.40
C ALA A 24 14.75 9.66 29.63
N THR A 25 16.02 9.35 29.39
CA THR A 25 16.92 10.14 28.58
C THR A 25 16.56 9.97 27.11
N ASN A 26 16.12 11.06 26.48
CA ASN A 26 16.04 11.22 25.02
C ASN A 26 17.44 11.04 24.40
N GLY A 27 17.76 9.83 23.93
CA GLY A 27 18.92 9.55 23.08
C GLY A 27 18.59 9.68 21.59
N PRO A 28 19.59 9.76 20.69
CA PRO A 28 19.41 9.85 19.23
C PRO A 28 18.88 8.55 18.58
N TRP A 29 18.48 7.57 19.38
CA TRP A 29 17.83 6.33 18.99
C TRP A 29 16.64 6.07 19.94
N ALA A 30 15.68 6.97 20.00
CA ALA A 30 14.41 6.61 20.61
C ALA A 30 13.76 5.50 19.76
N PRO A 31 13.23 4.40 20.34
CA PRO A 31 12.35 3.51 19.60
C PRO A 31 11.17 4.36 19.11
N TRP A 32 10.89 4.27 17.82
CA TRP A 32 9.80 5.00 17.17
C TRP A 32 8.51 4.83 17.97
N SER A 33 7.79 5.94 18.22
CA SER A 33 6.44 5.84 18.77
C SER A 33 5.53 5.29 17.68
N THR A 34 4.53 4.49 18.04
CA THR A 34 3.46 4.05 17.11
C THR A 34 2.75 5.26 16.45
N ASP A 35 2.78 6.42 17.10
CA ASP A 35 2.25 7.69 16.57
C ASP A 35 3.06 8.23 15.36
N ASP A 36 4.38 7.99 15.32
CA ASP A 36 5.25 8.48 14.24
C ASP A 36 5.06 7.66 12.94
N ILE A 37 4.73 6.38 13.08
CA ILE A 37 4.44 5.49 11.94
C ILE A 37 3.07 5.83 11.33
N GLN A 38 2.08 6.10 12.19
CA GLN A 38 0.75 6.52 11.73
C GLN A 38 0.83 7.82 10.94
N ALA A 39 1.62 8.79 11.43
CA ALA A 39 1.85 10.07 10.75
C ALA A 39 2.50 9.92 9.37
N SER A 40 3.36 8.91 9.16
CA SER A 40 4.06 8.68 7.89
C SER A 40 3.15 8.05 6.81
N VAL A 41 2.28 7.11 7.19
CA VAL A 41 1.26 6.55 6.28
C VAL A 41 0.14 7.57 6.00
N ASP A 42 -0.14 8.46 6.96
CA ASP A 42 -1.07 9.58 6.77
C ASP A 42 -0.56 10.68 5.81
N VAL A 43 0.73 10.71 5.45
CA VAL A 43 1.24 11.59 4.37
C VAL A 43 0.65 11.23 3.00
N VAL A 44 0.22 9.98 2.81
CA VAL A 44 -0.51 9.53 1.60
C VAL A 44 -2.04 9.53 1.84
N SER A 45 -2.47 9.63 3.10
CA SER A 45 -3.88 9.67 3.55
C SER A 45 -4.35 11.09 3.95
N VAL A 46 -3.71 12.14 3.44
CA VAL A 46 -4.09 13.54 3.72
C VAL A 46 -5.54 13.83 3.28
N ALA A 47 -6.46 13.72 4.25
CA ALA A 47 -7.88 14.08 4.28
C ALA A 47 -8.53 14.28 2.90
N TYR A 48 -8.82 13.17 2.21
CA TYR A 48 -9.75 13.19 1.10
C TYR A 48 -11.16 13.29 1.66
N GLU A 49 -11.89 14.35 1.31
CA GLU A 49 -13.33 14.39 1.58
C GLU A 49 -14.07 13.63 0.49
N GLU A 50 -14.95 12.70 0.88
CA GLU A 50 -15.79 11.98 -0.08
C GLU A 50 -17.08 12.76 -0.37
N VAL A 51 -17.33 13.00 -1.66
CA VAL A 51 -18.48 13.79 -2.12
C VAL A 51 -19.17 13.05 -3.27
N PRO A 52 -20.51 12.94 -3.32
CA PRO A 52 -21.20 12.39 -4.49
C PRO A 52 -20.90 13.20 -5.75
N PHE A 53 -20.69 12.54 -6.90
CA PHE A 53 -20.46 13.24 -8.16
C PHE A 53 -21.61 14.21 -8.53
N SER A 54 -22.84 13.90 -8.13
CA SER A 54 -24.00 14.79 -8.31
C SER A 54 -23.85 16.13 -7.60
N GLU A 55 -23.16 16.18 -6.46
CA GLU A 55 -22.91 17.43 -5.73
C GLU A 55 -22.06 18.40 -6.56
N LEU A 56 -21.02 17.89 -7.25
CA LEU A 56 -20.21 18.68 -8.16
C LEU A 56 -21.06 19.25 -9.32
N LEU A 57 -21.99 18.45 -9.86
CA LEU A 57 -22.85 18.87 -10.97
C LEU A 57 -23.86 19.96 -10.56
N HIS A 58 -24.40 19.87 -9.34
CA HIS A 58 -25.42 20.81 -8.85
C HIS A 58 -24.81 22.06 -8.18
N HIS A 59 -23.65 21.91 -7.53
CA HIS A 59 -23.01 22.95 -6.74
C HIS A 59 -21.51 23.09 -7.06
N PRO A 60 -21.12 23.38 -8.32
CA PRO A 60 -19.72 23.32 -8.76
C PRO A 60 -18.80 24.28 -8.00
N ALA A 61 -19.20 25.54 -7.83
CA ALA A 61 -18.39 26.54 -7.14
C ALA A 61 -18.31 26.32 -5.62
N ALA A 62 -19.36 25.78 -5.00
CA ALA A 62 -19.33 25.44 -3.58
C ALA A 62 -18.46 24.20 -3.34
N THR A 63 -18.57 23.19 -4.21
CA THR A 63 -17.74 21.98 -4.15
C THR A 63 -16.26 22.31 -4.36
N ALA A 64 -15.92 23.12 -5.37
CA ALA A 64 -14.54 23.50 -5.64
C ALA A 64 -13.90 24.28 -4.48
N ARG A 65 -14.64 25.15 -3.79
CA ARG A 65 -14.14 25.89 -2.62
C ARG A 65 -13.75 24.99 -1.45
N ARG A 66 -14.30 23.78 -1.33
CA ARG A 66 -13.88 22.84 -0.26
C ARG A 66 -12.40 22.49 -0.36
N LEU A 67 -11.83 22.54 -1.57
CA LEU A 67 -10.39 22.33 -1.76
C LEU A 67 -9.57 23.33 -0.95
N ASP A 68 -10.06 24.52 -0.60
CA ASP A 68 -9.31 25.47 0.24
C ASP A 68 -8.92 24.87 1.60
N GLU A 69 -9.66 23.87 2.07
CA GLU A 69 -9.43 23.18 3.34
C GLU A 69 -8.80 21.78 3.16
N VAL A 70 -9.07 21.11 2.04
CA VAL A 70 -8.61 19.73 1.80
C VAL A 70 -7.71 19.58 0.58
N ARG A 71 -6.85 18.57 0.59
CA ARG A 71 -5.89 18.32 -0.51
C ARG A 71 -6.59 17.92 -1.81
N ALA A 72 -7.65 17.12 -1.70
CA ALA A 72 -8.45 16.66 -2.83
C ALA A 72 -9.83 16.16 -2.38
N LEU A 73 -10.79 16.13 -3.31
CA LEU A 73 -12.11 15.56 -3.13
C LEU A 73 -12.21 14.24 -3.91
N ARG A 74 -12.70 13.18 -3.26
CA ARG A 74 -13.04 11.92 -3.92
C ARG A 74 -14.51 11.96 -4.35
N LEU A 75 -14.73 12.05 -5.65
CA LEU A 75 -16.05 12.11 -6.26
C LEU A 75 -16.59 10.70 -6.49
N ARG A 76 -17.54 10.29 -5.66
CA ARG A 76 -18.20 8.98 -5.73
C ARG A 76 -19.12 8.91 -6.95
N ARG A 77 -18.89 7.93 -7.83
CA ARG A 77 -19.71 7.72 -9.03
C ARG A 77 -20.56 6.46 -8.92
N ARG A 78 -21.79 6.53 -9.46
CA ARG A 78 -22.67 5.36 -9.55
C ARG A 78 -22.29 4.53 -10.77
N GLY A 79 -21.92 3.28 -10.56
CA GLY A 79 -21.62 2.33 -11.64
C GLY A 79 -20.31 2.60 -12.40
N ALA A 80 -19.40 3.39 -11.85
CA ALA A 80 -18.10 3.67 -12.44
C ALA A 80 -17.06 4.00 -11.37
N THR A 81 -15.78 3.94 -11.73
CA THR A 81 -14.68 4.33 -10.85
C THR A 81 -14.82 5.78 -10.42
N ASP A 82 -14.52 6.04 -9.16
CA ASP A 82 -14.50 7.37 -8.57
C ASP A 82 -13.49 8.28 -9.29
N LEU A 83 -13.76 9.58 -9.24
CA LEU A 83 -12.85 10.60 -9.74
C LEU A 83 -12.22 11.36 -8.57
N ALA A 84 -11.05 11.94 -8.78
CA ALA A 84 -10.47 12.90 -7.86
C ALA A 84 -10.58 14.31 -8.46
N LEU A 85 -11.02 15.27 -7.65
CA LEU A 85 -10.88 16.69 -7.94
C LEU A 85 -9.81 17.27 -7.02
N MET A 86 -8.82 17.95 -7.58
CA MET A 86 -7.74 18.58 -6.84
C MET A 86 -7.28 19.84 -7.56
N ARG A 87 -6.54 20.71 -6.87
CA ARG A 87 -5.91 21.84 -7.54
C ARG A 87 -4.74 21.37 -8.41
N VAL A 88 -4.51 22.06 -9.53
CA VAL A 88 -3.42 21.74 -10.46
C VAL A 88 -2.04 21.94 -9.81
N ASP A 89 -1.87 23.00 -9.03
CA ASP A 89 -0.61 23.24 -8.31
C ASP A 89 -0.30 22.14 -7.28
N GLN A 90 -1.33 21.55 -6.68
CA GLN A 90 -1.16 20.38 -5.81
C GLN A 90 -0.76 19.14 -6.61
N MET A 91 -1.42 18.88 -7.74
CA MET A 91 -1.11 17.75 -8.63
C MET A 91 0.34 17.81 -9.12
N GLU A 92 0.82 18.98 -9.52
CA GLU A 92 2.20 19.19 -9.99
C GLU A 92 3.22 19.03 -8.86
N ARG A 93 2.92 19.50 -7.64
CA ARG A 93 3.79 19.27 -6.49
C ARG A 93 3.89 17.78 -6.16
N ASP A 94 2.76 17.08 -6.20
CA ASP A 94 2.69 15.65 -5.91
C ASP A 94 3.47 14.85 -6.96
N SER A 95 3.37 15.22 -8.24
CA SER A 95 4.14 14.55 -9.30
C SER A 95 5.65 14.73 -9.11
N VAL A 96 6.13 15.91 -8.72
CA VAL A 96 7.56 16.15 -8.47
C VAL A 96 8.09 15.23 -7.36
N VAL A 97 7.32 15.07 -6.27
CA VAL A 97 7.71 14.18 -5.16
C VAL A 97 7.73 12.72 -5.61
N VAL A 98 6.72 12.30 -6.37
CA VAL A 98 6.62 10.94 -6.90
C VAL A 98 7.77 10.65 -7.87
N ASP A 99 8.11 11.59 -8.76
CA ASP A 99 9.21 11.45 -9.72
C ASP A 99 10.56 11.37 -9.01
N PHE A 100 10.76 12.18 -7.97
CA PHE A 100 11.95 12.13 -7.13
C PHE A 100 12.07 10.77 -6.41
N ALA A 101 11.01 10.33 -5.74
CA ALA A 101 10.99 9.06 -5.02
C ALA A 101 11.22 7.87 -5.97
N THR A 102 10.58 7.90 -7.15
CA THR A 102 10.76 6.88 -8.19
C THR A 102 12.19 6.86 -8.71
N SER A 103 12.79 8.03 -8.95
CA SER A 103 14.18 8.13 -9.40
C SER A 103 15.17 7.65 -8.34
N MET A 104 14.91 7.92 -7.06
CA MET A 104 15.70 7.42 -5.94
C MET A 104 15.60 5.88 -5.83
N LEU A 105 14.38 5.34 -5.87
CA LEU A 105 14.15 3.88 -5.85
C LEU A 105 14.82 3.19 -7.04
N ALA A 106 14.69 3.77 -8.23
CA ALA A 106 15.35 3.31 -9.45
C ALA A 106 16.87 3.23 -9.30
N GLY A 107 17.47 4.27 -8.73
CA GLY A 107 18.88 4.33 -8.43
C GLY A 107 19.30 3.19 -7.52
N LEU A 108 18.58 3.00 -6.41
CA LEU A 108 18.85 1.91 -5.45
C LEU A 108 18.78 0.53 -6.11
N ILE A 109 17.72 0.25 -6.87
CA ILE A 109 17.55 -1.01 -7.61
C ILE A 109 18.73 -1.22 -8.58
N ARG A 110 19.11 -0.19 -9.33
CA ARG A 110 20.22 -0.27 -10.30
C ARG A 110 21.58 -0.54 -9.65
N THR A 111 21.82 0.02 -8.46
CA THR A 111 23.09 -0.22 -7.73
C THR A 111 23.19 -1.63 -7.14
N GLY A 112 22.10 -2.39 -7.13
CA GLY A 112 22.06 -3.72 -6.52
C GLY A 112 22.10 -3.70 -4.99
N ASN A 113 21.93 -2.54 -4.35
CA ASN A 113 21.85 -2.42 -2.89
C ASN A 113 20.45 -2.80 -2.37
N THR A 114 20.04 -4.03 -2.68
CA THR A 114 18.72 -4.56 -2.32
C THR A 114 18.62 -4.89 -0.83
N ALA A 115 19.74 -5.14 -0.15
CA ALA A 115 19.76 -5.38 1.29
C ALA A 115 19.25 -4.17 2.09
N ALA A 116 19.68 -2.96 1.74
CA ALA A 116 19.19 -1.73 2.39
C ALA A 116 17.69 -1.51 2.12
N LEU A 117 17.25 -1.76 0.88
CA LEU A 117 15.84 -1.64 0.51
C LEU A 117 14.97 -2.63 1.30
N ARG A 118 15.47 -3.86 1.51
CA ARG A 118 14.79 -4.87 2.31
C ARG A 118 14.68 -4.47 3.78
N GLN A 119 15.72 -3.87 4.35
CA GLN A 119 15.71 -3.41 5.74
C GLN A 119 14.72 -2.26 5.96
N ALA A 120 14.50 -1.41 4.96
CA ALA A 120 13.54 -0.31 5.04
C ALA A 120 12.08 -0.73 4.79
N LEU A 121 11.85 -1.96 4.34
CA LEU A 121 10.53 -2.44 3.92
C LEU A 121 9.49 -2.45 5.07
N PRO A 122 9.82 -2.91 6.30
CA PRO A 122 8.85 -2.90 7.40
C PRO A 122 8.41 -1.49 7.79
N ASP A 123 9.33 -0.52 7.72
CA ASP A 123 9.01 0.88 8.04
C ASP A 123 8.12 1.51 6.97
N ALA A 124 8.37 1.20 5.69
CA ALA A 124 7.58 1.71 4.57
C ALA A 124 6.23 1.00 4.40
N LEU A 125 6.15 -0.28 4.76
CA LEU A 125 4.98 -1.15 4.58
C LEU A 125 4.71 -1.95 5.87
N PRO A 126 4.14 -1.32 6.91
CA PRO A 126 4.00 -1.95 8.23
C PRO A 126 3.19 -3.26 8.23
N TRP A 127 2.27 -3.42 7.29
CA TRP A 127 1.46 -4.64 7.13
C TRP A 127 2.29 -5.88 6.76
N THR A 128 3.54 -5.72 6.30
CA THR A 128 4.43 -6.85 5.98
C THR A 128 4.76 -7.73 7.19
N ILE A 129 4.58 -7.22 8.42
CA ILE A 129 4.76 -7.99 9.66
C ILE A 129 3.82 -9.20 9.75
N PHE A 130 2.69 -9.19 9.04
CA PHE A 130 1.73 -10.30 9.02
C PHE A 130 2.07 -11.37 7.98
N LEU A 131 3.06 -11.15 7.11
CA LEU A 131 3.48 -12.15 6.14
C LEU A 131 4.44 -13.17 6.76
N PRO A 132 4.32 -14.46 6.40
CA PRO A 132 5.37 -15.45 6.65
C PRO A 132 6.73 -15.01 6.08
N PRO A 133 7.87 -15.38 6.69
CA PRO A 133 9.19 -14.98 6.20
C PRO A 133 9.46 -15.30 4.73
N GLU A 134 9.02 -16.48 4.27
CA GLU A 134 9.12 -16.95 2.88
C GLU A 134 8.30 -16.10 1.90
N ASP A 135 7.18 -15.55 2.38
CA ASP A 135 6.31 -14.69 1.59
C ASP A 135 6.87 -13.28 1.52
N VAL A 136 7.54 -12.80 2.57
CA VAL A 136 8.31 -11.55 2.52
C VAL A 136 9.45 -11.64 1.49
N ASP A 137 10.15 -12.78 1.43
CA ASP A 137 11.16 -13.06 0.41
C ASP A 137 10.61 -13.01 -1.02
N THR A 138 9.46 -13.64 -1.21
CA THR A 138 8.77 -13.71 -2.50
C THR A 138 8.27 -12.32 -2.92
N PHE A 139 7.57 -11.62 -2.03
CA PHE A 139 7.10 -10.25 -2.23
C PHE A 139 8.24 -9.32 -2.64
N PHE A 140 9.37 -9.39 -1.94
CA PHE A 140 10.48 -8.49 -2.20
C PHE A 140 11.12 -8.72 -3.59
N THR A 141 11.27 -9.99 -3.98
CA THR A 141 11.72 -10.36 -5.33
C THR A 141 10.76 -9.84 -6.40
N GLU A 142 9.46 -10.08 -6.24
CA GLU A 142 8.44 -9.62 -7.19
C GLU A 142 8.37 -8.09 -7.28
N LEU A 143 8.55 -7.39 -6.16
CA LEU A 143 8.56 -5.93 -6.10
C LEU A 143 9.69 -5.36 -6.95
N ILE A 144 10.90 -5.91 -6.85
CA ILE A 144 12.06 -5.46 -7.63
C ILE A 144 11.84 -5.70 -9.13
N GLU A 145 11.39 -6.90 -9.50
CA GLU A 145 11.16 -7.26 -10.91
C GLU A 145 10.04 -6.41 -11.52
N THR A 146 8.93 -6.25 -10.79
CA THR A 146 7.81 -5.40 -11.20
C THR A 146 8.22 -3.94 -11.32
N ALA A 147 8.99 -3.41 -10.35
CA ALA A 147 9.49 -2.05 -10.41
C ALA A 147 10.38 -1.83 -11.63
N ARG A 148 11.27 -2.77 -11.95
CA ARG A 148 12.13 -2.67 -13.14
C ARG A 148 11.32 -2.64 -14.44
N GLY A 149 10.30 -3.49 -14.56
CA GLY A 149 9.40 -3.50 -15.73
C GLY A 149 8.54 -2.24 -15.83
N ALA A 150 7.95 -1.82 -14.71
CA ALA A 150 7.13 -0.62 -14.57
C ALA A 150 7.89 0.64 -14.99
N MET A 151 9.14 0.76 -14.56
CA MET A 151 10.05 1.83 -14.96
C MET A 151 10.37 1.84 -16.46
N ALA A 152 10.58 0.68 -17.07
CA ALA A 152 10.82 0.60 -18.52
C ALA A 152 9.60 1.08 -19.33
N LEU A 153 8.41 0.97 -18.76
CA LEU A 153 7.14 1.39 -19.34
C LEU A 153 6.69 2.78 -18.86
N ASN A 154 7.48 3.46 -18.02
CA ASN A 154 7.16 4.74 -17.39
C ASN A 154 5.75 4.78 -16.76
N THR A 155 5.39 3.73 -16.02
CA THR A 155 4.10 3.59 -15.35
C THR A 155 4.28 2.98 -13.97
N LEU A 156 3.55 3.48 -12.97
CA LEU A 156 3.58 2.95 -11.60
C LEU A 156 2.42 2.00 -11.29
N ALA A 157 1.46 1.85 -12.22
CA ALA A 157 0.26 1.05 -12.01
C ALA A 157 0.55 -0.42 -11.64
N PRO A 158 1.53 -1.12 -12.26
CA PRO A 158 1.86 -2.49 -11.88
C PRO A 158 2.39 -2.61 -10.44
N ILE A 159 3.18 -1.62 -9.99
CA ILE A 159 3.71 -1.58 -8.62
C ILE A 159 2.57 -1.40 -7.62
N ALA A 160 1.66 -0.47 -7.88
CA ALA A 160 0.49 -0.24 -7.03
C ALA A 160 -0.41 -1.48 -6.92
N ALA A 161 -0.64 -2.18 -8.04
CA ALA A 161 -1.39 -3.42 -8.07
C ALA A 161 -0.72 -4.52 -7.23
N LEU A 162 0.60 -4.71 -7.39
CA LEU A 162 1.37 -5.68 -6.63
C LEU A 162 1.31 -5.40 -5.11
N LEU A 163 1.54 -4.15 -4.70
CA LEU A 163 1.45 -3.76 -3.29
C LEU A 163 0.06 -4.02 -2.71
N SER A 164 -1.00 -3.76 -3.49
CA SER A 164 -2.37 -4.06 -3.07
C SER A 164 -2.60 -5.56 -2.93
N GLN A 165 -2.13 -6.39 -3.86
CA GLN A 165 -2.26 -7.85 -3.81
C GLN A 165 -1.59 -8.42 -2.56
N TRP A 166 -0.34 -8.05 -2.30
CA TRP A 166 0.40 -8.53 -1.13
C TRP A 166 -0.16 -8.03 0.20
N ARG A 167 -0.75 -6.83 0.22
CA ARG A 167 -1.51 -6.37 1.39
C ARG A 167 -2.72 -7.27 1.67
N HIS A 168 -3.48 -7.67 0.65
CA HIS A 168 -4.60 -8.61 0.86
C HIS A 168 -4.10 -9.98 1.35
N SER A 169 -2.96 -10.47 0.86
CA SER A 169 -2.33 -11.68 1.41
C SER A 169 -2.00 -11.51 2.90
N ALA A 170 -1.40 -10.38 3.27
CA ALA A 170 -1.11 -10.07 4.67
C ALA A 170 -2.37 -9.99 5.54
N GLU A 171 -3.46 -9.42 5.02
CA GLU A 171 -4.77 -9.38 5.69
C GLU A 171 -5.33 -10.79 5.95
N ILE A 172 -5.16 -11.72 5.00
CA ILE A 172 -5.53 -13.13 5.18
C ILE A 172 -4.70 -13.77 6.30
N HIS A 173 -3.39 -13.54 6.35
CA HIS A 173 -2.54 -14.07 7.42
C HIS A 173 -2.79 -13.43 8.79
N ALA A 174 -3.23 -12.17 8.81
CA ALA A 174 -3.58 -11.45 10.03
C ALA A 174 -4.88 -11.97 10.67
N ASP A 175 -5.74 -12.65 9.90
CA ASP A 175 -7.01 -13.21 10.34
C ASP A 175 -6.99 -14.75 10.26
N PRO A 176 -6.71 -15.45 11.39
CA PRO A 176 -6.66 -16.92 11.40
C PRO A 176 -7.96 -17.61 11.03
N ASP A 177 -9.11 -16.97 11.29
CA ASP A 177 -10.42 -17.53 10.94
C ASP A 177 -10.62 -17.45 9.43
N LEU A 178 -10.33 -16.31 8.81
CA LEU A 178 -10.33 -16.13 7.36
C LEU A 178 -9.33 -17.06 6.68
N TYR A 179 -8.11 -17.17 7.21
CA TYR A 179 -7.09 -18.08 6.72
C TYR A 179 -7.61 -19.52 6.69
N THR A 180 -8.19 -19.99 7.80
CA THR A 180 -8.76 -21.33 7.90
C THR A 180 -9.91 -21.53 6.91
N MET A 181 -10.80 -20.54 6.77
CA MET A 181 -11.92 -20.60 5.82
C MET A 181 -11.47 -20.68 4.36
N LEU A 182 -10.38 -20.00 4.00
CA LEU A 182 -9.83 -19.97 2.64
C LEU A 182 -8.94 -21.16 2.30
N THR A 183 -8.25 -21.72 3.30
CA THR A 183 -7.29 -22.83 3.11
C THR A 183 -7.87 -24.21 3.39
N ARG A 184 -9.05 -24.30 4.01
CA ARG A 184 -9.74 -25.59 4.17
C ARG A 184 -10.07 -26.20 2.81
N GLU A 185 -9.97 -27.52 2.73
CA GLU A 185 -10.49 -28.26 1.59
C GLU A 185 -12.00 -28.01 1.46
N PRO A 186 -12.53 -27.69 0.26
CA PRO A 186 -13.96 -27.54 0.06
C PRO A 186 -14.70 -28.84 0.34
N ASP A 187 -15.87 -28.76 0.97
CA ASP A 187 -16.72 -29.92 1.17
C ASP A 187 -17.39 -30.32 -0.17
N GLY A 188 -16.94 -31.41 -0.80
CA GLY A 188 -17.54 -31.98 -2.01
C GLY A 188 -16.90 -31.54 -3.34
N ASP A 189 -17.46 -31.96 -4.49
CA ASP A 189 -16.82 -31.80 -5.83
C ASP A 189 -17.01 -30.41 -6.49
N LEU A 190 -17.60 -29.45 -5.77
CA LEU A 190 -17.98 -28.10 -6.25
C LEU A 190 -18.85 -28.04 -7.52
N GLY A 191 -19.29 -29.19 -8.03
CA GLY A 191 -20.08 -29.32 -9.23
C GLY A 191 -19.27 -29.13 -10.52
N PRO A 192 -19.81 -29.59 -11.66
CA PRO A 192 -19.16 -29.41 -12.96
C PRO A 192 -19.09 -27.93 -13.35
N VAL A 193 -17.89 -27.46 -13.69
CA VAL A 193 -17.65 -26.10 -14.20
C VAL A 193 -18.37 -25.91 -15.55
N PRO A 194 -19.32 -24.96 -15.67
CA PRO A 194 -20.01 -24.70 -16.92
C PRO A 194 -19.00 -24.29 -18.00
N ARG A 195 -19.13 -24.87 -19.20
CA ARG A 195 -18.30 -24.45 -20.33
C ARG A 195 -18.62 -22.98 -20.65
N PRO A 196 -17.61 -22.12 -20.86
CA PRO A 196 -17.86 -20.74 -21.25
C PRO A 196 -18.71 -20.75 -22.53
N SER A 197 -19.87 -20.09 -22.48
CA SER A 197 -20.76 -19.96 -23.63
C SER A 197 -20.04 -19.12 -24.67
N GLY A 198 -19.42 -19.78 -25.65
CA GLY A 198 -18.87 -19.12 -26.82
C GLY A 198 -19.99 -18.35 -27.50
N THR A 199 -19.82 -17.04 -27.62
CA THR A 199 -20.65 -16.19 -28.46
C THR A 199 -20.59 -16.71 -29.88
N SER A 200 -21.52 -17.60 -30.24
CA SER A 200 -21.81 -17.89 -31.64
C SER A 200 -22.50 -16.65 -32.17
N GLY A 201 -21.68 -15.75 -32.71
CA GLY A 201 -22.14 -14.62 -33.49
C GLY A 201 -23.08 -15.14 -34.57
N ALA A 202 -24.31 -14.65 -34.53
CA ALA A 202 -25.34 -14.88 -35.49
C ALA A 202 -24.80 -14.80 -36.93
N SER A 203 -24.69 -15.94 -37.60
CA SER A 203 -24.79 -15.97 -39.05
C SER A 203 -26.26 -15.80 -39.38
N GLY A 204 -26.62 -14.59 -39.82
CA GLY A 204 -27.98 -14.21 -40.18
C GLY A 204 -28.59 -15.11 -41.27
N PRO A 205 -29.92 -15.13 -41.39
CA PRO A 205 -30.59 -15.96 -42.37
C PRO A 205 -30.24 -15.51 -43.80
N THR A 206 -29.73 -16.45 -44.58
CA THR A 206 -29.59 -16.36 -46.04
C THR A 206 -30.97 -16.20 -46.66
N GLY A 207 -31.40 -14.95 -46.84
CA GLY A 207 -32.54 -14.59 -47.66
C GLY A 207 -32.16 -14.70 -49.14
N SER A 208 -32.63 -15.75 -49.80
CA SER A 208 -32.62 -15.90 -51.24
C SER A 208 -33.42 -14.76 -51.91
N THR A 209 -32.85 -14.06 -52.89
CA THR A 209 -33.65 -13.39 -53.93
C THR A 209 -32.87 -13.39 -55.23
N GLY A 210 -33.18 -14.36 -56.08
CA GLY A 210 -32.85 -14.36 -57.50
C GLY A 210 -34.14 -14.59 -58.31
N ALA A 211 -34.49 -13.60 -59.14
CA ALA A 211 -35.30 -13.66 -60.37
C ALA A 211 -35.70 -12.20 -60.69
N SER A 212 -34.97 -11.49 -61.55
CA SER A 212 -35.06 -11.50 -63.03
C SER A 212 -36.46 -11.09 -63.53
N GLY A 213 -36.52 -9.94 -64.20
CA GLY A 213 -37.75 -9.21 -64.50
C GLY A 213 -38.43 -9.52 -65.84
N ALA A 214 -39.50 -8.77 -66.14
CA ALA A 214 -40.02 -8.56 -67.49
C ALA A 214 -41.03 -7.38 -67.54
N ARG A 215 -40.71 -6.39 -68.39
CA ARG A 215 -41.55 -5.64 -69.34
C ARG A 215 -43.03 -5.31 -69.02
N GLY A 216 -43.37 -4.04 -69.25
CA GLY A 216 -44.51 -3.68 -70.10
C GLY A 216 -45.26 -2.39 -69.74
N GLY A 217 -45.07 -1.36 -70.59
CA GLY A 217 -46.12 -0.46 -71.09
C GLY A 217 -46.87 0.42 -70.11
#